data_AF-A0AB39SFW4-F1
#
_entry.id   AF-A0AB39SFW4-F1
#
_cell.length_a   1.000
_cell.length_b   1.000
_cell.length_c   1.000
_cell.angle_alpha   90.00
_cell.angle_beta   90.00
_cell.angle_gamma   90.00
#
_symmetry.space_group_name_H-M   'P 1'
#
loop_
_entity.id
_entity.type
_entity.pdbx_description
1 polymer ?
#
loop_
_entity_poly.entity_id
_entity_poly.type
_entity_poly.pdbx_seq_one_letter_code
_entity_poly.pdbx_strand_id
1 'polypeptide(L)'
;MTELPPVPARLRVILAHLEAQLADEETVVTYLRLQRDAVRQALAVAEGRQESARPPQSPRRRPPELRPVLGPAPARCERQSSGFMVEQRRTPTAPQEACFHIDDCTMTSNNTHPISAQDARMALTDARLEACAFCRPDTELGILD
;
A
#
# COMPACT_ATOMS: atom_id res chain seq x y z
N MET A 1 21.85 35.16 -14.58
CA MET A 1 21.66 35.88 -13.30
C MET A 1 21.22 37.29 -13.65
N THR A 2 20.05 37.72 -13.18
CA THR A 2 19.51 39.05 -13.48
C THR A 2 20.48 40.10 -12.97
N GLU A 3 20.88 41.04 -13.83
CA GLU A 3 21.74 42.15 -13.41
C GLU A 3 21.02 42.96 -12.33
N LEU A 4 21.68 43.13 -11.19
CA LEU A 4 21.15 43.88 -10.06
C LEU A 4 21.26 45.38 -10.35
N PRO A 5 20.27 46.19 -9.92
CA PRO A 5 20.35 47.63 -10.12
C PRO A 5 21.55 48.23 -9.38
N PRO A 6 22.35 49.13 -10.00
CA PRO A 6 23.59 49.64 -9.40
C PRO A 6 23.35 50.61 -8.23
N VAL A 7 22.10 51.03 -8.00
CA VAL A 7 21.75 52.05 -7.01
C VAL A 7 21.66 51.43 -5.60
N PRO A 8 22.52 51.83 -4.64
CA PRO A 8 22.59 51.19 -3.32
C PRO A 8 21.29 51.25 -2.52
N ALA A 9 20.54 52.35 -2.62
CA ALA A 9 19.26 52.48 -1.93
C ALA A 9 18.24 51.43 -2.39
N ARG A 10 18.19 51.16 -3.71
CA ARG A 10 17.29 50.17 -4.29
C ARG A 10 17.70 48.75 -3.90
N LEU A 11 18.99 48.46 -3.83
CA LEU A 11 19.50 47.16 -3.36
C LEU A 11 19.11 46.88 -1.91
N ARG A 12 19.16 47.88 -1.02
CA ARG A 12 18.73 47.70 0.38
C ARG A 12 17.24 47.36 0.51
N VAL A 13 16.39 47.99 -0.30
CA VAL A 13 14.95 47.68 -0.32
C VAL A 13 14.71 46.26 -0.82
N ILE A 14 15.40 45.86 -1.89
CA ILE A 14 15.31 44.49 -2.41
C ILE A 14 15.77 43.48 -1.35
N LEU A 15 16.89 43.74 -0.68
CA LEU A 15 17.41 42.85 0.36
C LEU A 15 16.41 42.72 1.52
N ALA A 16 15.88 43.82 2.04
CA ALA A 16 14.89 43.80 3.11
C ALA A 16 13.61 43.03 2.72
N HIS A 17 13.18 43.15 1.46
CA HIS A 17 12.05 42.37 0.95
C HIS A 17 12.36 40.87 0.90
N LEU A 18 13.55 40.48 0.40
CA LEU A 18 13.97 39.09 0.35
C LEU A 18 14.12 38.49 1.76
N GLU A 19 14.68 39.24 2.70
CA GLU A 19 14.79 38.82 4.11
C GLU A 19 13.40 38.60 4.73
N ALA A 20 12.45 39.50 4.45
CA ALA A 20 11.07 39.32 4.90
C ALA A 20 10.41 38.08 4.28
N GLN A 21 10.58 37.86 2.96
CA GLN A 21 10.05 36.66 2.30
C GLN A 21 10.66 35.36 2.86
N LEU A 22 11.97 35.35 3.10
CA LEU A 22 12.64 34.19 3.69
C LEU A 22 12.13 33.91 5.11
N ALA A 23 11.89 34.94 5.91
CA ALA A 23 11.32 34.79 7.25
C ALA A 23 9.87 34.25 7.21
N ASP A 24 9.05 34.73 6.27
CA ASP A 24 7.68 34.24 6.10
C ASP A 24 7.68 32.75 5.68
N GLU A 25 8.55 32.36 4.75
CA GLU A 25 8.67 30.99 4.27
C GLU A 25 9.31 30.04 5.30
N GLU A 26 10.11 30.55 6.25
CA GLU A 26 10.75 29.75 7.30
C GLU A 26 9.74 28.95 8.12
N THR A 27 8.56 29.53 8.37
CA THR A 27 7.47 28.85 9.10
C THR A 27 6.97 27.63 8.32
N VAL A 28 6.74 27.78 7.01
CA VAL A 28 6.28 26.70 6.13
C VAL A 28 7.36 25.61 6.03
N VAL A 29 8.62 26.00 5.83
CA VAL A 29 9.76 25.07 5.79
C VAL A 29 9.88 24.28 7.09
N THR A 30 9.71 24.95 8.24
CA THR A 30 9.76 24.30 9.55
C THR A 30 8.63 23.29 9.72
N TYR A 31 7.40 23.67 9.38
CA TYR A 31 6.26 22.77 9.46
C TYR A 31 6.42 21.54 8.57
N LEU A 32 6.84 21.71 7.32
CA LEU A 32 7.05 20.61 6.39
C LEU A 32 8.18 19.68 6.85
N ARG A 33 9.24 20.21 7.48
CA ARG A 33 10.29 19.37 8.08
C ARG A 33 9.74 18.50 9.20
N LEU A 34 8.94 19.06 10.10
CA LEU A 34 8.30 18.30 11.18
C LEU A 34 7.39 17.20 10.62
N GLN A 35 6.55 17.52 9.62
CA GLN A 35 5.69 16.54 8.97
C GLN A 35 6.49 15.42 8.30
N ARG A 36 7.52 15.77 7.54
CA ARG A 36 8.41 14.80 6.87
C ARG A 36 9.06 13.87 7.89
N ASP A 37 9.54 14.40 9.01
CA ASP A 37 10.22 13.61 10.02
C ASP A 37 9.23 12.67 10.75
N ALA A 38 8.00 13.12 11.00
CA ALA A 38 6.93 12.26 11.52
C ALA A 38 6.59 11.12 10.55
N VAL A 39 6.50 11.40 9.24
CA VAL A 39 6.26 10.38 8.20
C VAL A 39 7.41 9.37 8.16
N ARG A 40 8.66 9.82 8.21
CA ARG A 40 9.84 8.93 8.24
C ARG A 40 9.85 8.01 9.46
N GLN A 41 9.48 8.53 10.63
CA GLN A 41 9.37 7.72 11.84
C GLN A 41 8.25 6.67 11.70
N ALA A 42 7.08 7.06 11.19
CA ALA A 42 5.98 6.14 10.96
C ALA A 42 6.36 5.01 9.98
N LEU A 43 7.10 5.34 8.91
CA LEU A 43 7.64 4.36 7.96
C LEU A 43 8.59 3.37 8.65
N ALA A 44 9.58 3.86 9.40
CA ALA A 44 10.51 3.00 10.12
C ALA A 44 9.81 2.04 11.11
N VAL A 45 8.75 2.51 11.77
CA VAL A 45 7.92 1.68 12.66
C VAL A 45 7.16 0.62 11.86
N ALA A 46 6.58 0.98 10.71
CA ALA A 46 5.86 0.04 9.86
C ALA A 46 6.79 -1.06 9.30
N GLU A 47 7.95 -0.66 8.78
CA GLU A 47 8.97 -1.57 8.25
C GLU A 47 9.50 -2.51 9.34
N GLY A 48 9.78 -2.00 10.55
CA GLY A 48 10.21 -2.83 11.68
C GLY A 48 9.15 -3.85 12.14
N ARG A 49 7.86 -3.48 12.06
CA ARG A 49 6.76 -4.43 12.31
C ARG A 49 6.67 -5.50 11.24
N GLN A 50 6.87 -5.16 9.96
CA GLN A 50 6.88 -6.14 8.87
C GLN A 50 8.01 -7.17 9.04
N GLU A 51 9.22 -6.73 9.38
CA GLU A 51 10.35 -7.63 9.61
C GLU A 51 10.12 -8.54 10.83
N SER A 52 9.53 -8.00 11.91
CA SER A 52 9.22 -8.77 13.12
C SER A 52 8.02 -9.71 12.96
N ALA A 53 7.06 -9.35 12.09
CA ALA A 53 5.89 -10.17 11.78
C ALA A 53 6.18 -11.25 10.74
N ARG A 54 7.36 -11.23 10.09
CA ARG A 54 7.82 -12.32 9.24
C ARG A 54 7.99 -13.56 10.12
N PRO A 55 7.19 -14.63 9.92
CA PRO A 55 7.30 -15.82 10.75
C PRO A 55 8.73 -16.38 10.62
N PRO A 56 9.36 -16.83 11.74
CA PRO A 56 10.62 -17.55 11.63
C PRO A 56 10.38 -18.71 10.69
N GLN A 57 11.22 -18.83 9.66
CA GLN A 57 11.16 -19.96 8.72
C GLN A 57 11.19 -21.24 9.53
N SER A 58 10.01 -21.84 9.74
CA SER A 58 9.90 -23.02 10.57
C SER A 58 10.83 -24.08 9.99
N PRO A 59 11.74 -24.68 10.79
CA PRO A 59 12.59 -25.74 10.29
C PRO A 59 11.65 -26.84 9.80
N ARG A 60 11.71 -27.14 8.50
CA ARG A 60 10.93 -28.19 7.84
C ARG A 60 10.93 -29.40 8.76
N ARG A 61 9.82 -29.67 9.45
CA ARG A 61 9.63 -30.93 10.15
C ARG A 61 9.72 -32.00 9.07
N ARG A 62 10.78 -32.82 9.12
CA ARG A 62 10.87 -34.05 8.32
C ARG A 62 9.58 -34.83 8.54
N PRO A 63 8.92 -35.33 7.48
CA PRO A 63 7.73 -36.15 7.67
C PRO A 63 8.13 -37.40 8.45
N PRO A 64 7.36 -37.83 9.46
CA PRO A 64 7.49 -39.18 9.98
C PRO A 64 7.04 -40.14 8.87
N GLU A 65 7.85 -41.17 8.61
CA GLU A 65 7.59 -42.16 7.58
C GLU A 65 6.18 -42.77 7.74
N LEU A 66 5.35 -42.59 6.71
CA LEU A 66 4.03 -43.19 6.65
C LEU A 66 4.10 -44.52 5.92
N ARG A 67 3.67 -45.56 6.64
CA ARG A 67 3.24 -46.85 6.08
C ARG A 67 2.12 -46.64 5.06
N PRO A 68 2.02 -47.48 4.00
CA PRO A 68 1.02 -47.32 2.96
C PRO A 68 -0.32 -47.92 3.43
N VAL A 69 -1.44 -47.36 2.95
CA VAL A 69 -2.64 -48.10 2.48
C VAL A 69 -3.76 -47.13 2.03
N LEU A 70 -4.03 -47.23 0.72
CA LEU A 70 -5.28 -47.09 -0.05
C LEU A 70 -6.28 -45.95 0.19
N GLY A 71 -6.45 -45.14 -0.87
CA GLY A 71 -7.65 -44.37 -1.17
C GLY A 71 -7.33 -42.97 -1.71
N PRO A 72 -7.76 -42.57 -2.93
CA PRO A 72 -7.59 -41.20 -3.39
C PRO A 72 -8.57 -40.30 -2.63
N ALA A 73 -8.11 -39.71 -1.53
CA ALA A 73 -8.76 -38.56 -0.93
C ALA A 73 -8.71 -37.40 -1.95
N PRO A 74 -9.76 -36.58 -2.10
CA PRO A 74 -9.69 -35.42 -2.96
C PRO A 74 -8.51 -34.58 -2.47
N ALA A 75 -7.61 -34.26 -3.39
CA ALA A 75 -6.50 -33.38 -3.14
C ALA A 75 -7.08 -32.19 -2.37
N ARG A 76 -6.69 -32.05 -1.09
CA ARG A 76 -6.82 -30.78 -0.41
C ARG A 76 -6.08 -29.84 -1.33
N CYS A 77 -6.82 -29.02 -2.06
CA CYS A 77 -6.24 -27.95 -2.85
C CYS A 77 -5.28 -27.27 -1.90
N GLU A 78 -3.99 -27.45 -2.16
CA GLU A 78 -3.00 -26.47 -1.81
C GLU A 78 -3.68 -25.14 -2.12
N ARG A 79 -3.84 -24.29 -1.10
CA ARG A 79 -4.26 -22.92 -1.34
C ARG A 79 -3.16 -22.35 -2.22
N GLN A 80 -3.30 -22.56 -3.53
CA GLN A 80 -2.59 -21.83 -4.55
C GLN A 80 -3.00 -20.41 -4.24
N SER A 81 -2.12 -19.69 -3.56
CA SER A 81 -2.22 -18.25 -3.41
C SER A 81 -2.34 -17.75 -4.83
N SER A 82 -3.56 -17.45 -5.22
CA SER A 82 -3.94 -17.12 -6.58
C SER A 82 -3.41 -15.76 -7.01
N GLY A 83 -2.61 -15.10 -6.15
CA GLY A 83 -2.14 -13.72 -6.31
C GLY A 83 -3.18 -12.69 -5.90
N PHE A 84 -4.43 -13.08 -5.61
CA PHE A 84 -5.55 -12.15 -5.45
C PHE A 84 -6.46 -12.49 -4.26
N MET A 85 -6.98 -11.45 -3.62
CA MET A 85 -7.88 -11.54 -2.47
C MET A 85 -8.98 -10.48 -2.55
N VAL A 86 -10.14 -10.81 -1.99
CA VAL A 86 -11.29 -9.89 -1.87
C VAL A 86 -11.47 -9.53 -0.41
N GLU A 87 -11.53 -8.24 -0.12
CA GLU A 87 -11.93 -7.69 1.16
C GLU A 87 -13.44 -7.43 1.16
N GLN A 88 -14.18 -7.93 2.15
CA GLN A 88 -15.59 -7.57 2.34
C GLN A 88 -15.75 -6.50 3.41
N ARG A 89 -16.10 -5.28 3.01
CA ARG A 89 -16.36 -4.17 3.93
C ARG A 89 -17.82 -4.23 4.39
N ARG A 90 -18.02 -4.44 5.69
CA ARG A 90 -19.35 -4.34 6.31
C ARG A 90 -19.62 -2.89 6.68
N THR A 91 -20.37 -2.18 5.85
CA THR A 91 -20.95 -0.88 6.19
C THR A 91 -22.33 -1.06 6.82
N PRO A 92 -22.65 -0.36 7.93
CA PRO A 92 -23.92 -0.53 8.65
C PRO A 92 -25.17 -0.07 7.89
N THR A 93 -25.05 0.51 6.69
CA THR A 93 -26.19 1.15 6.00
C THR A 93 -26.20 0.98 4.47
N ALA A 94 -25.32 0.14 3.89
CA ALA A 94 -25.19 0.01 2.44
C ALA A 94 -24.87 -1.44 2.00
N PRO A 95 -25.14 -1.80 0.72
CA PRO A 95 -24.79 -3.09 0.14
C PRO A 95 -23.31 -3.38 0.33
N GLN A 96 -22.98 -4.66 0.50
CA GLN A 96 -21.65 -5.15 0.88
C GLN A 96 -20.59 -4.75 -0.16
N GLU A 97 -19.95 -3.60 0.04
CA GLU A 97 -18.84 -3.12 -0.77
C GLU A 97 -17.67 -4.06 -0.55
N ALA A 98 -17.28 -4.78 -1.59
CA ALA A 98 -16.13 -5.66 -1.52
C ALA A 98 -15.07 -5.17 -2.51
N CYS A 99 -13.85 -5.04 -1.99
CA CYS A 99 -12.70 -4.50 -2.71
C CYS A 99 -11.76 -5.62 -3.13
N PHE A 100 -11.18 -5.53 -4.32
CA PHE A 100 -10.15 -6.45 -4.79
C PHE A 100 -8.75 -5.97 -4.45
N HIS A 101 -7.89 -6.91 -4.09
CA HIS A 101 -6.52 -6.70 -3.72
C HIS A 101 -5.63 -7.81 -4.29
N ILE A 102 -4.35 -7.53 -4.46
CA ILE A 102 -3.32 -8.58 -4.61
C ILE A 102 -3.06 -9.23 -3.25
N ASP A 103 -2.53 -10.46 -3.24
CA ASP A 103 -2.34 -11.27 -2.02
C ASP A 103 -1.39 -10.64 -0.98
N ASP A 104 -0.53 -9.70 -1.39
CA ASP A 104 0.39 -8.96 -0.51
C ASP A 104 -0.07 -7.51 -0.20
N CYS A 105 -1.36 -7.20 -0.38
CA CYS A 105 -1.86 -5.84 -0.17
C CYS A 105 -1.99 -5.50 1.33
N THR A 106 -1.15 -4.61 1.84
CA THR A 106 -1.10 -4.21 3.26
C THR A 106 -2.28 -3.36 3.73
N MET A 107 -3.15 -2.94 2.81
CA MET A 107 -4.31 -2.07 3.08
C MET A 107 -5.60 -2.85 3.35
N THR A 108 -5.53 -4.17 3.44
CA THR A 108 -6.71 -5.02 3.61
C THR A 108 -7.20 -5.04 5.06
N SER A 109 -8.52 -5.01 5.28
CA SER A 109 -9.09 -5.29 6.61
C SER A 109 -9.11 -6.79 6.96
N ASN A 110 -9.46 -7.13 8.20
CA ASN A 110 -9.40 -8.50 8.74
C ASN A 110 -10.41 -9.49 8.10
N ASN A 111 -11.23 -9.05 7.14
CA ASN A 111 -12.27 -9.87 6.50
C ASN A 111 -11.95 -10.10 5.02
N THR A 112 -10.87 -10.83 4.77
CA THR A 112 -10.37 -11.12 3.43
C THR A 112 -10.47 -12.57 3.06
N HIS A 113 -10.81 -12.83 1.80
CA HIS A 113 -10.93 -14.16 1.24
C HIS A 113 -10.08 -14.29 -0.03
N PRO A 114 -9.22 -15.32 -0.14
CA PRO A 114 -8.45 -15.55 -1.35
C PRO A 114 -9.39 -16.00 -2.47
N ILE A 115 -9.17 -15.50 -3.67
CA ILE A 115 -10.00 -15.79 -4.85
C ILE A 115 -9.13 -16.04 -6.07
N SER A 116 -9.58 -16.88 -7.00
CA SER A 116 -8.78 -17.17 -8.19
C SER A 116 -8.69 -15.96 -9.13
N ALA A 117 -7.63 -15.88 -9.95
CA ALA A 117 -7.49 -14.83 -10.96
C ALA A 117 -8.62 -14.85 -12.02
N GLN A 118 -9.26 -16.02 -12.24
CA GLN A 118 -10.43 -16.13 -13.11
C GLN A 118 -11.67 -15.52 -12.45
N ASP A 119 -11.88 -15.78 -11.16
CA ASP A 119 -12.99 -15.21 -10.40
C ASP A 119 -12.84 -13.69 -10.23
N ALA A 120 -11.61 -13.22 -10.05
CA ALA A 120 -11.29 -11.80 -9.99
C ALA A 120 -11.71 -11.07 -11.27
N ARG A 121 -11.34 -11.62 -12.44
CA ARG A 121 -11.71 -11.07 -13.74
C ARG A 121 -13.21 -11.03 -13.96
N MET A 122 -13.94 -12.09 -13.61
CA MET A 122 -15.40 -12.11 -13.76
C MET A 122 -16.07 -11.05 -12.88
N ALA A 123 -15.65 -10.93 -11.62
CA ALA A 123 -16.34 -10.04 -10.70
C ALA A 123 -15.93 -8.56 -10.82
N LEU A 124 -14.78 -8.24 -11.43
CA LEU A 124 -14.48 -6.90 -11.97
C LEU A 124 -15.35 -6.57 -13.19
N THR A 125 -15.59 -7.53 -14.09
CA THR A 125 -16.41 -7.34 -15.30
C THR A 125 -17.88 -7.10 -14.97
N ASP A 126 -18.40 -7.76 -13.93
CA ASP A 126 -19.78 -7.60 -13.47
C ASP A 126 -20.04 -6.31 -12.67
N ALA A 127 -19.01 -5.44 -12.50
CA ALA A 127 -19.06 -4.18 -11.74
C ALA A 127 -19.59 -4.31 -10.30
N ARG A 128 -19.50 -5.51 -9.71
CA ARG A 128 -19.99 -5.80 -8.35
C ARG A 128 -18.98 -5.46 -7.26
N LEU A 129 -17.74 -5.21 -7.65
CA LEU A 129 -16.59 -5.11 -6.75
C LEU A 129 -15.65 -4.00 -7.24
N GLU A 130 -15.10 -3.23 -6.30
CA GLU A 130 -14.19 -2.13 -6.61
C GLU A 130 -12.74 -2.58 -6.51
N ALA A 131 -11.87 -2.05 -7.38
CA ALA A 131 -10.45 -2.35 -7.30
C ALA A 131 -9.76 -1.45 -6.26
N CYS A 132 -8.85 -2.03 -5.49
CA CYS A 132 -8.02 -1.24 -4.59
C CYS A 132 -7.18 -0.22 -5.39
N ALA A 133 -7.37 1.07 -5.12
CA ALA A 133 -6.62 2.15 -5.77
C ALA A 133 -5.10 2.10 -5.50
N PHE A 134 -4.67 1.38 -4.44
CA PHE A 134 -3.27 1.24 -4.07
C PHE A 134 -2.60 0.05 -4.78
N CYS A 135 -3.27 -1.10 -4.79
CA CYS A 135 -2.73 -2.33 -5.35
C CYS A 135 -3.06 -2.49 -6.85
N ARG A 136 -3.90 -1.61 -7.42
CA ARG A 136 -4.34 -1.55 -8.84
C ARG A 136 -4.41 -2.95 -9.49
N PRO A 137 -5.17 -3.90 -8.91
CA PRO A 137 -5.21 -5.27 -9.40
C PRO A 137 -5.75 -5.37 -10.84
N ASP A 138 -6.52 -4.37 -11.29
CA ASP A 138 -7.03 -4.28 -12.66
C ASP A 138 -5.93 -4.20 -13.73
N THR A 139 -4.80 -3.58 -13.38
CA THR A 139 -3.66 -3.40 -14.29
C THR A 139 -2.86 -4.70 -14.43
N GLU A 140 -2.70 -5.47 -13.34
CA GLU A 140 -2.06 -6.78 -13.42
C GLU A 140 -2.95 -7.84 -14.10
N LEU A 141 -4.27 -7.66 -14.03
CA LEU A 141 -5.24 -8.53 -14.70
C LEU A 141 -5.49 -8.16 -16.17
N GLY A 142 -4.86 -7.10 -16.68
CA GLY A 142 -4.93 -6.67 -18.09
C GLY A 142 -6.31 -6.16 -18.53
N ILE A 143 -7.09 -5.60 -17.61
CA ILE A 143 -8.46 -5.12 -17.88
C ILE A 143 -8.48 -3.65 -18.31
N LEU A 144 -7.44 -2.89 -17.98
CA LEU A 144 -7.20 -1.52 -18.46
C LEU A 144 -5.78 -1.46 -19.04
N ASP A 145 -5.67 -1.27 -20.36
CA ASP A 145 -4.45 -0.79 -21.01
C ASP A 145 -4.12 0.65 -20.57
#